data_AF-A0A2V8ZSB3-F1
#
_entry.id   AF-A0A2V8ZSB3-F1
#
_cell.length_a   1.000
_cell.length_b   1.000
_cell.length_c   1.000
_cell.angle_alpha   90.00
_cell.angle_beta   90.00
_cell.angle_gamma   90.00
#
_symmetry.space_group_name_H-M   'P 1'
#
loop_
_entity.id
_entity.type
_entity.pdbx_description
1 polymer ?
#
loop_
_entity_poly.entity_id
_entity_poly.type
_entity_poly.pdbx_seq_one_letter_code
_entity_poly.pdbx_strand_id
1 'polypeptide(L)'
;MARRRFLAQLFSLPLLGLASQSEQPRKKSLKIMMKSAWGSDDPTRAAFPFIHGLALADAGHDVQIFLLGEATYLMRKATAGAIVPVGWPPLTETLGKIIAKHIPVFA
;
A
#
# COMPACT_ATOMS: atom_id res chain seq x y z
N MET A 1 65.89 24.35 -4.23
CA MET A 1 64.56 24.92 -4.55
C MET A 1 63.66 23.91 -5.26
N ALA A 2 63.24 22.82 -4.59
CA ALA A 2 62.43 21.74 -5.21
C ALA A 2 61.24 21.27 -4.36
N ARG A 3 61.05 21.84 -3.16
CA ARG A 3 60.01 21.39 -2.20
C ARG A 3 58.69 22.16 -2.26
N ARG A 4 58.61 23.23 -3.08
CA ARG A 4 57.40 24.09 -3.17
C ARG A 4 56.47 23.76 -4.34
N ARG A 5 56.89 22.92 -5.29
CA ARG A 5 56.07 22.55 -6.47
C ARG A 5 55.17 21.33 -6.24
N PHE A 6 55.48 20.49 -5.25
CA PHE A 6 54.71 19.27 -4.99
C PHE A 6 53.34 19.54 -4.33
N LEU A 7 53.22 20.62 -3.55
CA LEU A 7 51.94 21.01 -2.93
C LEU A 7 50.95 21.67 -3.91
N ALA A 8 51.43 22.19 -5.04
CA ALA A 8 50.58 22.89 -6.02
C ALA A 8 49.80 21.94 -6.95
N GLN A 9 50.14 20.65 -6.96
CA GLN A 9 49.49 19.64 -7.82
C GLN A 9 48.29 18.94 -7.16
N LEU A 10 48.01 19.23 -5.89
CA LEU A 10 46.86 18.64 -5.16
C LEU A 10 45.54 19.41 -5.35
N PHE A 11 45.57 20.57 -6.00
CA PHE A 11 44.37 21.39 -6.23
C PHE A 11 43.65 21.14 -7.58
N SER A 12 44.16 20.25 -8.44
CA SER A 12 43.56 19.96 -9.76
C SER A 12 42.81 18.63 -9.82
N LEU A 13 42.56 17.96 -8.68
CA LEU A 13 41.67 16.80 -8.66
C LEU A 13 40.22 17.29 -8.75
N PRO A 14 39.43 16.85 -9.75
CA PRO A 14 38.03 17.18 -9.78
C PRO A 14 37.39 16.47 -8.60
N LEU A 15 36.77 17.23 -7.69
CA LEU A 15 35.82 16.73 -6.68
C LEU A 15 34.51 16.24 -7.35
N LEU A 16 34.62 15.54 -8.49
CA LEU A 16 33.53 14.82 -9.12
C LEU A 16 33.39 13.46 -8.43
N GLY A 17 32.38 13.32 -7.58
CA GLY A 17 31.90 11.96 -7.24
C GLY A 17 31.12 11.83 -5.96
N LEU A 18 31.32 12.69 -4.96
CA LEU A 18 30.53 12.66 -3.72
C LEU A 18 29.36 13.65 -3.78
N ALA A 19 28.61 13.63 -4.87
CA ALA A 19 27.20 13.94 -4.75
C ALA A 19 26.61 12.79 -3.93
N SER A 20 26.50 12.99 -2.63
CA SER A 20 25.63 12.19 -1.77
C SER A 20 24.23 12.28 -2.39
N GLN A 21 23.91 11.32 -3.27
CA GLN A 21 22.53 11.00 -3.56
C GLN A 21 21.96 10.62 -2.21
N SER A 22 21.25 11.54 -1.59
CA SER A 22 20.41 11.27 -0.43
C SER A 22 19.54 10.09 -0.84
N GLU A 23 19.88 8.90 -0.36
CA GLU A 23 19.15 7.68 -0.63
C GLU A 23 17.79 7.88 0.04
N GLN A 24 16.83 8.38 -0.74
CA GLN A 24 15.45 8.52 -0.31
C GLN A 24 15.07 7.17 0.27
N PRO A 25 14.63 7.08 1.54
CA PRO A 25 14.39 5.80 2.19
C PRO A 25 13.41 5.03 1.32
N ARG A 26 13.88 3.95 0.67
CA ARG A 26 13.04 3.08 -0.16
C ARG A 26 11.91 2.61 0.73
N LYS A 27 10.69 3.12 0.50
CA LYS A 27 9.50 2.72 1.24
C LYS A 27 9.35 1.20 1.07
N LYS A 28 9.69 0.45 2.12
CA LYS A 28 9.72 -1.01 2.08
C LYS A 28 8.29 -1.51 1.83
N SER A 29 8.10 -2.24 0.73
CA SER A 29 6.83 -2.93 0.49
C SER A 29 6.65 -4.02 1.56
N LEU A 30 5.43 -4.12 2.08
CA LEU A 30 5.05 -5.07 3.13
C LEU A 30 4.04 -6.03 2.54
N LYS A 31 4.01 -7.26 3.08
CA LYS A 31 2.96 -8.24 2.81
C LYS A 31 1.93 -8.18 3.91
N ILE A 32 0.69 -7.82 3.57
CA ILE A 32 -0.36 -7.52 4.54
C ILE A 32 -1.59 -8.39 4.24
N MET A 33 -2.10 -9.06 5.28
CA MET A 33 -3.35 -9.80 5.20
C MET A 33 -4.43 -9.09 6.00
N MET A 34 -5.42 -8.57 5.30
CA MET A 34 -6.60 -7.93 5.88
C MET A 34 -7.61 -9.00 6.26
N LYS A 35 -7.80 -9.24 7.56
CA LYS A 35 -8.78 -10.21 8.08
C LYS A 35 -10.08 -9.53 8.48
N SER A 36 -11.24 -10.10 8.14
CA SER A 36 -12.52 -9.68 8.73
C SER A 36 -13.52 -10.81 8.95
N ALA A 37 -14.31 -10.67 10.01
CA ALA A 37 -15.46 -11.53 10.31
C ALA A 37 -16.80 -10.79 10.31
N TRP A 38 -16.79 -9.47 10.05
CA TRP A 38 -17.98 -8.61 10.10
C TRP A 38 -18.78 -8.73 8.80
N GLY A 39 -20.09 -8.97 8.94
CA GLY A 39 -21.03 -9.09 7.84
C GLY A 39 -21.92 -7.86 7.72
N SER A 40 -23.11 -8.02 7.15
CA SER A 40 -24.05 -6.91 6.95
C SER A 40 -24.66 -6.35 8.25
N ASP A 41 -24.43 -7.00 9.39
CA ASP A 41 -24.85 -6.56 10.71
C ASP A 41 -24.15 -5.26 11.15
N ASP A 42 -22.90 -5.07 10.74
CA ASP A 42 -22.19 -3.79 10.85
C ASP A 42 -21.61 -3.40 9.48
N PRO A 43 -22.37 -2.68 8.64
CA PRO A 43 -21.96 -2.35 7.27
C PRO A 43 -20.70 -1.46 7.23
N THR A 44 -20.41 -0.72 8.30
CA THR A 44 -19.20 0.11 8.36
C THR A 44 -17.97 -0.76 8.58
N ARG A 45 -17.99 -1.67 9.57
CA ARG A 45 -16.88 -2.59 9.82
C ARG A 45 -16.70 -3.63 8.71
N ALA A 46 -17.80 -4.06 8.08
CA ALA A 46 -17.76 -4.93 6.91
C ALA A 46 -16.93 -4.37 5.76
N ALA A 47 -16.94 -3.04 5.58
CA ALA A 47 -16.22 -2.38 4.49
C ALA A 47 -14.72 -2.15 4.79
N PHE A 48 -14.30 -2.15 6.05
CA PHE A 48 -12.91 -1.89 6.46
C PHE A 48 -11.84 -2.75 5.78
N PRO A 49 -11.95 -4.10 5.72
CA PRO A 49 -10.92 -4.90 5.05
C PRO A 49 -10.71 -4.50 3.58
N PHE A 50 -11.77 -4.06 2.90
CA PHE A 50 -11.73 -3.65 1.50
C PHE A 50 -11.17 -2.24 1.35
N ILE A 51 -11.67 -1.27 2.12
CA ILE A 51 -11.26 0.14 2.04
C ILE A 51 -9.80 0.30 2.49
N HIS A 52 -9.44 -0.28 3.62
CA HIS A 52 -8.07 -0.20 4.14
C HIS A 52 -7.12 -1.05 3.29
N GLY A 53 -7.57 -2.22 2.83
CA GLY A 53 -6.78 -3.05 1.91
C GLY A 53 -6.46 -2.31 0.61
N LEU A 54 -7.44 -1.60 0.04
CA LEU A 54 -7.25 -0.75 -1.13
C LEU A 54 -6.26 0.39 -0.86
N ALA A 55 -6.42 1.10 0.26
CA ALA A 55 -5.51 2.19 0.62
C ALA A 55 -4.06 1.71 0.81
N LEU A 56 -3.87 0.54 1.40
CA LEU A 56 -2.54 -0.07 1.56
C LEU A 56 -1.94 -0.52 0.22
N ALA A 57 -2.77 -1.05 -0.67
CA ALA A 57 -2.34 -1.40 -2.02
C ALA A 57 -1.95 -0.14 -2.82
N ASP A 58 -2.73 0.95 -2.73
CA ASP A 58 -2.40 2.26 -3.30
C ASP A 58 -1.10 2.82 -2.73
N ALA A 59 -0.80 2.53 -1.47
CA ALA A 59 0.44 2.92 -0.81
C ALA A 59 1.68 2.08 -1.21
N GLY A 60 1.52 1.05 -2.06
CA GLY A 60 2.60 0.21 -2.60
C GLY A 60 2.85 -1.10 -1.83
N HIS A 61 1.93 -1.52 -0.96
CA HIS A 61 2.03 -2.79 -0.23
C HIS A 61 1.38 -3.94 -1.01
N ASP A 62 1.89 -5.16 -0.79
CA ASP A 62 1.29 -6.41 -1.27
C ASP A 62 0.18 -6.80 -0.27
N VAL A 63 -1.07 -6.71 -0.71
CA VAL A 63 -2.25 -6.84 0.16
C VAL A 63 -3.10 -8.01 -0.30
N GLN A 64 -3.60 -8.78 0.67
CA GLN A 64 -4.58 -9.83 0.46
C GLN A 64 -5.71 -9.68 1.48
N ILE A 65 -6.92 -10.08 1.13
CA ILE A 65 -8.09 -10.02 2.01
C ILE A 65 -8.54 -11.45 2.35
N PHE A 66 -8.71 -11.74 3.63
CA PHE A 66 -9.21 -13.02 4.15
C PHE A 66 -10.49 -12.78 4.95
N LEU A 67 -11.60 -13.27 4.40
CA LEU A 67 -12.93 -13.21 5.00
C LEU A 67 -13.21 -14.53 5.69
N LEU A 68 -13.93 -14.46 6.81
CA LEU A 68 -14.36 -15.63 7.56
C LEU A 68 -15.71 -15.35 8.23
N GLY A 69 -16.43 -16.39 8.63
CA GLY A 69 -17.74 -16.24 9.28
C GLY A 69 -18.72 -15.43 8.43
N GLU A 70 -19.41 -14.47 9.04
CA GLU A 70 -20.43 -13.64 8.37
C GLU A 70 -19.87 -12.80 7.22
N ALA A 71 -18.58 -12.44 7.27
CA ALA A 71 -17.95 -11.67 6.19
C ALA A 71 -17.92 -12.42 4.85
N THR A 72 -17.99 -13.76 4.86
CA THR A 72 -18.01 -14.57 3.62
C THR A 72 -19.24 -14.28 2.76
N TYR A 73 -20.36 -13.85 3.36
CA TYR A 73 -21.55 -13.44 2.63
C TYR A 73 -21.32 -12.19 1.78
N LEU A 74 -20.31 -11.36 2.07
CA LEU A 74 -19.95 -10.20 1.26
C LEU A 74 -19.45 -10.57 -0.15
N MET A 75 -19.14 -11.85 -0.40
CA MET A 75 -18.85 -12.35 -1.75
C MET A 75 -20.11 -12.48 -2.63
N ARG A 76 -21.30 -12.41 -2.02
CA ARG A 76 -22.56 -12.40 -2.76
C ARG A 76 -22.88 -10.98 -3.22
N LYS A 77 -23.16 -10.82 -4.52
CA LYS A 77 -23.51 -9.53 -5.13
C LYS A 77 -24.64 -8.79 -4.38
N ALA A 78 -25.67 -9.53 -3.95
CA ALA A 78 -26.80 -8.95 -3.22
C ALA A 78 -26.37 -8.37 -1.86
N THR A 79 -25.59 -9.13 -1.08
CA THR A 79 -25.11 -8.67 0.24
C THR A 79 -24.14 -7.50 0.08
N ALA A 80 -23.15 -7.60 -0.81
CA ALA A 80 -22.23 -6.50 -1.10
C ALA A 80 -22.94 -5.22 -1.56
N GLY A 81 -23.99 -5.36 -2.37
CA GLY A 81 -24.82 -4.25 -2.84
C GLY A 81 -25.60 -3.53 -1.74
N ALA A 82 -25.82 -4.17 -0.59
CA ALA A 82 -26.50 -3.58 0.56
C ALA A 82 -25.54 -2.87 1.54
N ILE A 83 -24.22 -3.01 1.36
CA ILE A 83 -23.24 -2.41 2.28
C ILE A 83 -22.97 -0.95 1.91
N VAL A 84 -23.54 -0.05 2.72
CA VAL A 84 -23.27 1.39 2.67
C VAL A 84 -22.62 1.80 4.01
N PRO A 85 -21.29 1.91 4.07
CA PRO A 85 -20.58 2.31 5.28
C PRO A 85 -20.78 3.80 5.60
N VAL A 86 -20.71 4.16 6.89
CA VAL A 86 -20.79 5.57 7.30
C VAL A 86 -19.49 6.30 6.92
N GLY A 87 -19.63 7.41 6.18
CA GLY A 87 -18.50 8.27 5.80
C GLY A 87 -17.62 7.76 4.65
N TRP A 88 -18.00 6.66 4.00
CA TRP A 88 -17.28 6.08 2.86
C TRP A 88 -18.25 5.75 1.71
N PRO A 89 -17.75 5.59 0.47
CA PRO A 89 -18.58 5.14 -0.65
C PRO A 89 -19.16 3.74 -0.43
N PRO A 90 -20.24 3.36 -1.16
CA PRO A 90 -20.76 2.00 -1.17
C PRO A 90 -19.68 0.94 -1.43
N LEU A 91 -19.82 -0.23 -0.79
CA LEU A 91 -18.82 -1.29 -0.91
C LEU A 91 -18.59 -1.72 -2.36
N THR A 92 -19.63 -1.68 -3.21
CA THR A 92 -19.57 -2.03 -4.63
C THR A 92 -18.54 -1.20 -5.40
N GLU A 93 -18.38 0.09 -5.08
CA GLU A 93 -17.36 0.94 -5.70
C GLU A 93 -15.95 0.51 -5.31
N THR A 94 -15.75 0.19 -4.03
CA THR A 94 -14.46 -0.28 -3.52
C THR A 94 -14.11 -1.65 -4.10
N LEU A 95 -15.08 -2.56 -4.20
CA LEU A 95 -14.91 -3.87 -4.83
C LEU A 95 -14.50 -3.75 -6.30
N GLY A 96 -15.08 -2.80 -7.05
CA GLY A 96 -14.67 -2.52 -8.42
C GLY A 96 -13.18 -2.17 -8.52
N LYS A 97 -12.67 -1.35 -7.60
CA LYS A 97 -11.24 -0.97 -7.54
C LYS A 97 -10.34 -2.14 -7.13
N ILE A 98 -10.79 -2.97 -6.19
CA ILE A 98 -10.08 -4.18 -5.74
C ILE A 98 -9.92 -5.17 -6.89
N ILE A 99 -11.00 -5.42 -7.65
CA ILE A 99 -10.98 -6.27 -8.84
C ILE A 99 -10.01 -5.71 -9.89
N ALA A 100 -10.09 -4.41 -10.18
CA ALA A 100 -9.22 -3.76 -11.15
C ALA A 100 -7.72 -3.83 -10.78
N LYS A 101 -7.40 -3.89 -9.48
CA LYS A 101 -6.03 -4.05 -8.97
C LYS A 101 -5.61 -5.51 -8.76
N HIS A 102 -6.49 -6.47 -9.04
CA HIS A 102 -6.25 -7.90 -8.80
C HIS A 102 -5.83 -8.23 -7.36
N ILE A 103 -6.38 -7.50 -6.38
CA ILE A 103 -6.13 -7.78 -4.96
C ILE A 103 -6.86 -9.09 -4.61
N PRO A 104 -6.16 -10.15 -4.14
CA PRO A 104 -6.78 -11.42 -3.82
C PRO A 104 -7.75 -11.31 -2.65
N VAL A 105 -8.92 -11.93 -2.80
CA VAL A 105 -9.92 -12.08 -1.73
C VAL A 105 -10.21 -13.56 -1.54
N PHE A 106 -10.03 -14.04 -0.32
CA PHE A 106 -10.32 -15.40 0.13
C PHE A 106 -11.50 -15.36 1.10
N ALA A 107 -12.41 -16.32 1.01
CA ALA A 107 -13.62 -16.41 1.82
C ALA A 107 -14.01 -17.87 2.08
#